data_AF-A0A3B9ETV9-F1
#
_entry.id   AF-A0A3B9ETV9-F1
#
_cell.length_a   1.000
_cell.length_b   1.000
_cell.length_c   1.000
_cell.angle_alpha   90.00
_cell.angle_beta   90.00
_cell.angle_gamma   90.00
#
_symmetry.space_group_name_H-M   'P 1'
#
loop_
_entity.id
_entity.type
_entity.pdbx_description
1 polymer ?
#
loop_
_entity_poly.entity_id
_entity_poly.type
_entity_poly.pdbx_seq_one_letter_code
_entity_poly.pdbx_strand_id
1 'polypeptide(L)'
;MMMKKTYLGLGCVLGLFHLSASAYVPPGGPDNDTVKKVQTVDLGAISLSDDPFVARLDSLMNFSFFGEEEKIQATEEFIETEDTEVEYSLPDFHDTIYQQRLAKLNAMTPFKLDYNPSVRRYIDVYSKHRREQVSRMLGLAEYYFPLFEETLDRYNLPLELKYLAIVESALNPMARSRVGATGLWQFM
;
A
#
# COMPACT_ATOMS: atom_id res chain seq x y z
N MET A 1 46.19 -34.33 -16.81
CA MET A 1 44.98 -33.94 -17.54
C MET A 1 44.80 -32.43 -17.39
N MET A 2 45.49 -31.67 -18.24
CA MET A 2 45.50 -30.20 -18.28
C MET A 2 44.68 -29.76 -19.50
N MET A 3 43.71 -28.89 -19.32
CA MET A 3 43.27 -27.99 -20.38
C MET A 3 43.10 -26.59 -19.80
N LYS A 4 44.17 -25.80 -20.01
CA LYS A 4 44.12 -24.33 -19.98
C LYS A 4 43.47 -23.89 -21.30
N LYS A 5 42.46 -23.03 -21.25
CA LYS A 5 42.11 -22.13 -22.35
C LYS A 5 42.19 -20.71 -21.83
N THR A 6 43.29 -20.07 -22.19
CA THR A 6 43.53 -18.63 -22.23
C THR A 6 42.57 -17.98 -23.20
N TYR A 7 41.92 -16.88 -22.80
CA TYR A 7 41.65 -15.77 -23.70
C TYR A 7 41.98 -14.45 -22.98
N LEU A 8 42.70 -13.64 -23.73
CA LEU A 8 43.35 -12.40 -23.43
C LEU A 8 42.49 -11.28 -24.06
N GLY A 9 42.30 -10.17 -23.35
CA GLY A 9 42.35 -8.86 -24.00
C GLY A 9 41.06 -8.05 -24.11
N LEU A 10 41.22 -6.82 -23.62
CA LEU A 10 40.66 -5.55 -24.10
C LEU A 10 39.25 -5.14 -23.66
N GLY A 11 39.20 -3.93 -23.08
CA GLY A 11 38.16 -2.96 -23.46
C GLY A 11 37.47 -2.28 -22.31
N CYS A 12 38.16 -1.34 -21.66
CA CYS A 12 37.58 -0.27 -20.86
C CYS A 12 36.54 0.52 -21.66
N VAL A 13 35.27 0.57 -21.22
CA VAL A 13 34.38 1.74 -21.41
C VAL A 13 33.43 1.83 -20.23
N LEU A 14 33.72 2.78 -19.33
CA LEU A 14 32.77 3.37 -18.40
C LEU A 14 31.70 4.12 -19.21
N GLY A 15 30.50 3.58 -19.26
CA GLY A 15 29.33 4.22 -19.87
C GLY A 15 28.42 4.80 -18.79
N LEU A 16 28.69 6.05 -18.41
CA LEU A 16 27.77 6.93 -17.68
C LEU A 16 26.51 7.13 -18.52
N PHE A 17 25.39 6.52 -18.14
CA PHE A 17 24.07 6.91 -18.63
C PHE A 17 23.63 8.18 -17.91
N HIS A 18 24.09 9.33 -18.39
CA HIS A 18 23.46 10.61 -18.11
C HIS A 18 22.29 10.76 -19.08
N LEU A 19 21.08 10.43 -18.65
CA LEU A 19 19.86 10.73 -19.40
C LEU A 19 19.53 12.22 -19.18
N SER A 20 20.10 13.09 -20.02
CA SER A 20 19.67 14.49 -20.08
C SER A 20 18.35 14.56 -20.85
N ALA A 21 17.25 14.73 -20.12
CA ALA A 21 15.98 15.14 -20.72
C ALA A 21 16.14 16.57 -21.26
N SER A 22 16.41 16.69 -22.56
CA SER A 22 16.34 17.98 -23.26
C SER A 22 14.85 18.30 -23.48
N ALA A 23 14.29 19.08 -22.56
CA ALA A 23 12.99 19.70 -22.77
C ALA A 23 13.09 20.71 -23.92
N TYR A 24 12.20 20.59 -24.90
CA TYR A 24 12.02 21.53 -25.98
C TYR A 24 11.66 22.92 -25.42
N VAL A 25 12.51 23.93 -25.69
CA VAL A 25 12.28 25.33 -25.30
C VAL A 25 11.84 26.11 -26.55
N PRO A 26 10.59 26.62 -26.63
CA PRO A 26 10.17 27.50 -27.71
C PRO A 26 10.77 28.91 -27.54
N PRO A 27 11.05 29.66 -28.64
CA PRO A 27 11.71 30.95 -28.53
C PRO A 27 10.73 32.09 -28.23
N GLY A 28 10.98 32.78 -27.12
CA GLY A 28 10.82 34.24 -26.97
C GLY A 28 9.42 34.84 -27.02
N GLY A 29 8.78 34.93 -25.85
CA GLY A 29 7.79 35.97 -25.51
C GLY A 29 8.19 36.59 -24.17
N PRO A 30 7.77 37.84 -23.84
CA PRO A 30 8.13 38.45 -22.57
C PRO A 30 7.48 37.67 -21.40
N ASP A 31 8.34 37.08 -20.57
CA ASP A 31 7.95 36.24 -19.44
C ASP A 31 7.38 37.08 -18.30
N ASN A 32 6.06 37.16 -18.22
CA ASN A 32 5.33 37.90 -17.17
C ASN A 32 4.85 36.97 -16.03
N ASP A 33 5.25 35.70 -16.05
CA ASP A 33 4.74 34.71 -15.12
C ASP A 33 5.43 34.83 -13.76
N THR A 34 4.66 35.32 -12.77
CA THR A 34 5.00 35.30 -11.34
C THR A 34 4.87 33.88 -10.79
N VAL A 35 5.41 32.89 -11.49
CA VAL A 35 5.54 31.53 -10.96
C VAL A 35 6.82 31.54 -10.13
N LYS A 36 6.66 31.54 -8.80
CA LYS A 36 7.79 31.30 -7.89
C LYS A 36 8.44 29.98 -8.30
N LYS A 37 9.65 30.09 -8.84
CA LYS A 37 10.53 28.97 -9.19
C LYS A 37 10.48 27.95 -8.04
N VAL A 38 10.00 26.73 -8.33
CA VAL A 38 9.95 25.64 -7.34
C VAL A 38 11.35 25.50 -6.75
N GLN A 39 11.48 25.74 -5.45
CA GLN A 39 12.75 25.53 -4.75
C GLN A 39 13.02 24.03 -4.82
N THR A 40 14.11 23.66 -5.50
CA THR A 40 14.64 22.30 -5.48
C THR A 40 15.01 21.99 -4.03
N VAL A 41 14.20 21.18 -3.35
CA VAL A 41 14.45 20.77 -1.98
C VAL A 41 15.70 19.89 -1.98
N ASP A 42 16.78 20.37 -1.36
CA ASP A 42 18.00 19.59 -1.17
C ASP A 42 17.74 18.50 -0.13
N LEU A 43 17.53 17.27 -0.61
CA LEU A 43 17.23 16.10 0.21
C LEU A 43 18.35 15.79 1.22
N GLY A 44 19.59 16.22 0.96
CA GLY A 44 20.73 16.02 1.86
C GLY A 44 20.70 16.90 3.13
N ALA A 45 19.88 17.95 3.12
CA ALA A 45 19.76 18.90 4.24
C ALA A 45 18.60 18.58 5.21
N ILE A 46 17.78 17.57 4.90
CA ILE A 46 16.64 17.17 5.74
C ILE A 46 17.15 16.20 6.82
N SER A 47 17.40 16.72 8.02
CA SER A 47 17.64 15.87 9.20
C SER A 47 16.30 15.38 9.75
N LEU A 48 15.90 14.17 9.37
CA LEU A 48 14.77 13.46 9.99
C LEU A 48 15.25 12.83 11.29
N SER A 49 15.31 13.62 12.37
CA SER A 49 15.49 13.07 13.71
C SER A 49 14.13 12.62 14.23
N ASP A 50 13.94 11.31 14.43
CA ASP A 50 12.71 10.79 15.02
C ASP A 50 12.53 11.31 16.44
N ASP A 51 11.31 11.75 16.76
CA ASP A 51 10.95 12.10 18.12
C ASP A 51 10.90 10.80 18.97
N PRO A 52 11.66 10.71 20.08
CA PRO A 52 11.74 9.49 20.88
C PRO A 52 10.40 9.09 21.51
N PHE A 53 9.50 10.04 21.77
CA PHE A 53 8.14 9.75 22.23
C PHE A 53 7.29 9.14 21.12
N VAL A 54 7.34 9.72 19.91
CA VAL A 54 6.61 9.21 18.74
C VAL A 54 7.10 7.81 18.36
N ALA A 55 8.42 7.60 18.32
CA ALA A 55 9.00 6.28 18.04
C ALA A 55 8.54 5.21 19.05
N ARG A 56 8.38 5.59 20.33
CA ARG A 56 7.83 4.70 21.36
C ARG A 56 6.35 4.43 21.15
N LEU A 57 5.57 5.45 20.80
CA LEU A 57 4.15 5.31 20.50
C LEU A 57 3.94 4.37 19.30
N ASP A 58 4.72 4.55 18.24
CA ASP A 58 4.72 3.69 17.06
C ASP A 58 5.06 2.24 17.42
N SER A 59 6.03 2.05 18.31
CA SER A 59 6.39 0.70 18.81
C SER A 59 5.24 0.04 19.57
N LEU A 60 4.50 0.80 20.38
CA LEU A 60 3.34 0.30 21.13
C LEU A 60 2.16 -0.02 20.20
N MET A 61 1.87 0.86 19.26
CA MET A 61 0.87 0.63 18.22
C MET A 61 1.22 -0.63 17.44
N ASN A 62 2.48 -0.77 17.05
CA ASN A 62 2.93 -1.94 16.32
C ASN A 62 2.72 -3.23 17.13
N PHE A 63 3.07 -3.23 18.41
CA PHE A 63 2.81 -4.37 19.29
C PHE A 63 1.30 -4.69 19.37
N SER A 64 0.44 -3.68 19.51
CA SER A 64 -1.01 -3.88 19.62
C SER A 64 -1.66 -4.41 18.35
N PHE A 65 -1.19 -4.01 17.16
CA PHE A 65 -1.84 -4.34 15.89
C PHE A 65 -1.17 -5.48 15.11
N PHE A 66 0.13 -5.71 15.35
CA PHE A 66 0.99 -6.61 14.59
C PHE A 66 1.89 -7.51 15.45
N GLY A 67 1.79 -7.44 16.79
CA GLY A 67 2.46 -8.40 17.68
C GLY A 67 2.04 -9.83 17.37
N GLU A 68 3.00 -10.76 17.37
CA GLU A 68 2.72 -12.18 17.11
C GLU A 68 1.74 -12.74 18.16
N GLU A 69 0.63 -13.30 17.66
CA GLU A 69 -0.19 -14.35 18.27
C GLU A 69 -0.95 -14.12 19.59
N GLU A 70 -0.93 -12.96 20.23
CA GLU A 70 -1.97 -12.71 21.25
C GLU A 70 -3.23 -12.20 20.57
N LYS A 71 -4.17 -13.13 20.36
CA LYS A 71 -5.61 -12.83 20.28
C LYS A 71 -5.83 -11.63 21.20
N ILE A 72 -6.19 -10.48 20.65
CA ILE A 72 -6.78 -9.42 21.46
C ILE A 72 -8.03 -10.08 22.03
N GLN A 73 -7.90 -10.66 23.22
CA GLN A 73 -9.02 -11.04 24.04
C GLN A 73 -9.68 -9.70 24.27
N ALA A 74 -10.81 -9.49 23.60
CA ALA A 74 -11.70 -8.39 23.92
C ALA A 74 -11.77 -8.38 25.44
N THR A 75 -11.34 -7.25 26.03
CA THR A 75 -11.30 -7.07 27.48
C THR A 75 -12.60 -7.62 28.05
N GLU A 76 -12.50 -8.52 29.04
CA GLU A 76 -13.61 -9.32 29.58
C GLU A 76 -14.87 -8.50 29.90
N GLU A 77 -14.71 -7.19 30.10
CA GLU A 77 -15.76 -6.20 30.30
C GLU A 77 -16.78 -6.05 29.13
N PHE A 78 -16.47 -6.53 27.92
CA PHE A 78 -17.41 -6.54 26.77
C PHE A 78 -18.06 -7.92 26.49
N ILE A 79 -17.74 -8.96 27.27
CA ILE A 79 -18.20 -10.36 27.01
C ILE A 79 -19.31 -10.80 27.99
N GLU A 80 -20.01 -9.89 28.66
CA GLU A 80 -21.25 -10.24 29.39
C GLU A 80 -22.48 -10.37 28.45
N THR A 81 -22.33 -11.06 27.33
CA THR A 81 -23.49 -11.60 26.60
C THR A 81 -23.43 -13.11 26.69
N GLU A 82 -24.43 -13.67 27.37
CA GLU A 82 -24.67 -15.10 27.56
C GLU A 82 -24.14 -15.93 26.39
N ASP A 83 -23.33 -16.94 26.71
CA ASP A 83 -22.77 -17.97 25.81
C ASP A 83 -23.88 -18.72 25.09
N THR A 84 -24.55 -18.04 24.16
CA THR A 84 -25.35 -18.67 23.13
C THR A 84 -24.35 -19.00 22.06
N GLU A 85 -24.06 -20.28 21.85
CA GLU A 85 -23.35 -20.76 20.67
C GLU A 85 -24.19 -20.41 19.43
N VAL A 86 -24.14 -19.15 19.01
CA VAL A 86 -24.74 -18.72 17.75
C VAL A 86 -23.83 -19.29 16.69
N GLU A 87 -24.27 -20.38 16.07
CA GLU A 87 -23.72 -20.88 14.83
C GLU A 87 -23.83 -19.75 13.80
N TYR A 88 -22.77 -18.95 13.66
CA TYR A 88 -22.69 -17.87 12.69
C TYR A 88 -22.62 -18.49 11.29
N SER A 89 -23.78 -18.88 10.75
CA SER A 89 -23.88 -19.28 9.35
C SER A 89 -23.46 -18.09 8.50
N LEU A 90 -22.33 -18.24 7.80
CA LEU A 90 -21.85 -17.19 6.90
C LEU A 90 -22.86 -17.05 5.76
N PRO A 91 -23.46 -15.87 5.55
CA PRO A 91 -24.43 -15.69 4.49
C PRO A 91 -23.72 -15.83 3.14
N ASP A 92 -24.06 -16.88 2.40
CA ASP A 92 -23.64 -17.06 1.01
C ASP A 92 -24.76 -16.60 0.09
N PHE A 93 -24.43 -15.71 -0.83
CA PHE A 93 -25.40 -15.14 -1.76
C PHE A 93 -25.26 -15.77 -3.14
N HIS A 94 -26.32 -15.71 -3.94
CA HIS A 94 -26.23 -16.07 -5.35
C HIS A 94 -25.31 -15.09 -6.11
N ASP A 95 -24.62 -15.57 -7.15
CA ASP A 95 -23.64 -14.78 -7.92
C ASP A 95 -24.21 -13.49 -8.52
N THR A 96 -25.52 -13.48 -8.85
CA THR A 96 -26.23 -12.28 -9.31
C THR A 96 -26.17 -11.14 -8.30
N ILE A 97 -26.17 -11.43 -7.00
CA ILE A 97 -26.07 -10.40 -5.95
C ILE A 97 -24.68 -9.79 -5.93
N TYR A 98 -23.62 -10.59 -6.09
CA TYR A 98 -22.25 -10.09 -6.17
C TYR A 98 -22.04 -9.24 -7.41
N GLN A 99 -22.58 -9.67 -8.56
CA GLN A 99 -22.56 -8.88 -9.80
C GLN A 99 -23.24 -7.53 -9.62
N GLN A 100 -24.42 -7.48 -9.00
CA GLN A 100 -25.13 -6.23 -8.72
C GLN A 100 -24.34 -5.30 -7.79
N ARG A 101 -23.75 -5.84 -6.72
CA ARG A 101 -22.92 -5.06 -5.78
C ARG A 101 -21.68 -4.51 -6.48
N LEU A 102 -21.01 -5.33 -7.29
CA LEU A 102 -19.82 -4.90 -8.04
C LEU A 102 -20.17 -3.84 -9.09
N ALA A 103 -21.30 -3.97 -9.79
CA ALA A 103 -21.77 -2.97 -10.74
C ALA A 103 -22.04 -1.61 -10.09
N LYS A 104 -22.57 -1.59 -8.87
CA LYS A 104 -22.73 -0.34 -8.08
C LYS A 104 -21.38 0.30 -7.77
N LEU A 105 -20.40 -0.49 -7.34
CA LEU A 105 -19.04 0.01 -7.05
C LEU A 105 -18.33 0.51 -8.32
N ASN A 106 -18.50 -0.20 -9.43
CA ASN A 106 -17.96 0.19 -10.74
C ASN A 106 -18.52 1.54 -11.20
N ALA A 107 -19.78 1.84 -10.89
CA ALA A 107 -20.38 3.14 -11.21
C ALA A 107 -19.89 4.29 -10.32
N MET A 108 -19.33 3.98 -9.14
CA MET A 108 -18.86 4.96 -8.16
C MET A 108 -17.34 5.22 -8.24
N THR A 109 -16.61 4.47 -9.07
CA THR A 109 -15.14 4.53 -9.13
C THR A 109 -14.67 4.70 -10.58
N PRO A 110 -13.48 5.26 -10.81
CA PRO A 110 -12.90 5.41 -12.15
C PRO A 110 -12.32 4.08 -12.69
N PHE A 111 -12.23 3.04 -11.86
CA PHE A 111 -11.69 1.74 -12.24
C PHE A 111 -12.75 0.83 -12.83
N LYS A 112 -12.34 0.00 -13.79
CA LYS A 112 -13.19 -1.03 -14.37
C LYS A 112 -13.20 -2.27 -13.49
N LEU A 113 -14.34 -2.53 -12.84
CA LEU A 113 -14.57 -3.67 -11.96
C LEU A 113 -15.50 -4.68 -12.65
N ASP A 114 -14.89 -5.70 -13.28
CA ASP A 114 -15.62 -6.78 -13.94
C ASP A 114 -15.78 -8.00 -13.01
N TYR A 115 -16.99 -8.59 -13.00
CA TYR A 115 -17.21 -9.83 -12.27
C TYR A 115 -16.70 -11.03 -13.07
N ASN A 116 -15.89 -11.88 -12.44
CA ASN A 116 -15.41 -13.14 -13.01
C ASN A 116 -15.16 -14.17 -11.89
N PRO A 117 -14.98 -15.47 -12.22
CA PRO A 117 -14.77 -16.52 -11.22
C PRO A 117 -13.54 -16.29 -10.32
N SER A 118 -12.49 -15.65 -10.83
CA SER A 118 -11.31 -15.30 -10.04
C SER A 118 -11.65 -14.25 -8.98
N VAL A 119 -12.38 -13.19 -9.36
CA VAL A 119 -12.87 -12.16 -8.44
C VAL A 119 -13.79 -12.77 -7.38
N ARG A 120 -14.70 -13.68 -7.76
CA ARG A 120 -15.56 -14.40 -6.80
C ARG A 120 -14.74 -15.13 -5.73
N ARG A 121 -13.68 -15.83 -6.14
CA ARG A 121 -12.78 -16.53 -5.21
C ARG A 121 -12.10 -15.57 -4.24
N TYR A 122 -11.63 -14.41 -4.70
CA TYR A 122 -11.05 -13.41 -3.80
C TYR A 122 -12.09 -12.80 -2.85
N ILE A 123 -13.32 -12.57 -3.31
CA ILE A 123 -14.41 -12.14 -2.42
C ILE A 123 -14.62 -13.16 -1.29
N ASP A 124 -14.62 -14.46 -1.60
CA ASP A 124 -14.75 -15.50 -0.56
C ASP A 124 -13.54 -15.54 0.39
N VAL A 125 -12.32 -15.38 -0.13
CA VAL A 125 -11.11 -15.33 0.69
C VAL A 125 -11.20 -14.21 1.73
N TYR A 126 -11.56 -12.99 1.33
CA TYR A 126 -11.63 -11.85 2.25
C TYR A 126 -12.91 -11.84 3.09
N SER A 127 -14.04 -12.33 2.58
CA SER A 127 -15.32 -12.29 3.31
C SER A 127 -15.52 -13.47 4.27
N LYS A 128 -14.95 -14.65 3.95
CA LYS A 128 -15.16 -15.90 4.70
C LYS A 128 -13.91 -16.35 5.44
N HIS A 129 -12.77 -16.43 4.75
CA HIS A 129 -11.57 -17.09 5.29
C HIS A 129 -10.64 -16.15 6.06
N ARG A 130 -10.60 -14.86 5.75
CA ARG A 130 -9.67 -13.88 6.32
C ARG A 130 -10.37 -12.80 7.16
N ARG A 131 -11.48 -13.15 7.83
CA ARG A 131 -12.31 -12.16 8.56
C ARG A 131 -11.56 -11.41 9.66
N GLU A 132 -10.71 -12.10 10.42
CA GLU A 132 -9.89 -11.47 11.45
C GLU A 132 -8.89 -10.47 10.84
N GLN A 133 -8.20 -10.87 9.77
CA GLN A 133 -7.32 -9.99 9.02
C GLN A 133 -8.08 -8.78 8.46
N VAL A 134 -9.28 -8.99 7.89
CA VAL A 134 -10.13 -7.90 7.38
C VAL A 134 -10.59 -6.98 8.49
N SER A 135 -10.96 -7.50 9.66
CA SER A 135 -11.32 -6.69 10.84
C SER A 135 -10.18 -5.75 11.23
N ARG A 136 -8.97 -6.28 11.33
CA ARG A 136 -7.77 -5.47 11.59
C ARG A 136 -7.52 -4.43 10.50
N MET A 137 -7.62 -4.82 9.23
CA MET A 137 -7.46 -3.89 8.11
C MET A 137 -8.51 -2.77 8.12
N LEU A 138 -9.74 -3.04 8.54
CA LEU A 138 -10.78 -2.02 8.67
C LEU A 138 -10.42 -0.99 9.76
N GLY A 139 -9.92 -1.44 10.91
CA GLY A 139 -9.44 -0.53 11.96
C GLY A 139 -8.21 0.29 11.52
N LEU A 140 -7.25 -0.35 10.85
CA LEU A 140 -6.06 0.35 10.32
C LEU A 140 -6.41 1.31 9.17
N ALA A 141 -7.44 1.01 8.38
CA ALA A 141 -7.89 1.87 7.29
C ALA A 141 -8.39 3.22 7.81
N GLU A 142 -9.07 3.26 8.96
CA GLU A 142 -9.52 4.52 9.58
C GLU A 142 -8.35 5.45 9.92
N TYR A 143 -7.20 4.87 10.26
CA TYR A 143 -5.97 5.62 10.54
C TYR A 143 -5.20 6.00 9.27
N TYR A 144 -4.95 5.05 8.37
CA TYR A 144 -4.07 5.28 7.21
C TYR A 144 -4.76 5.92 6.01
N PHE A 145 -6.06 5.69 5.79
CA PHE A 145 -6.73 6.19 4.59
C PHE A 145 -6.77 7.72 4.51
N PRO A 146 -7.05 8.47 5.59
CA PRO A 146 -7.00 9.93 5.53
C PRO A 146 -5.63 10.46 5.09
N LEU A 147 -4.54 9.83 5.56
CA LEU A 147 -3.17 10.19 5.19
C LEU A 147 -2.89 9.89 3.70
N PHE A 148 -3.38 8.75 3.21
CA PHE A 148 -3.26 8.37 1.81
C PHE A 148 -4.06 9.31 0.92
N GLU A 149 -5.31 9.58 1.27
CA GLU A 149 -6.23 10.43 0.51
C GLU A 149 -5.71 11.86 0.41
N GLU A 150 -5.23 12.44 1.51
CA GLU A 150 -4.63 13.79 1.49
C GLU A 150 -3.44 13.86 0.51
N THR A 151 -2.60 12.83 0.53
CA THR A 151 -1.41 12.78 -0.33
C THR A 151 -1.79 12.55 -1.79
N LEU A 152 -2.69 11.60 -2.06
CA LEU A 152 -3.15 11.30 -3.42
C LEU A 152 -3.87 12.49 -4.04
N ASP A 153 -4.72 13.18 -3.28
CA ASP A 153 -5.44 14.38 -3.73
C ASP A 153 -4.47 15.53 -4.05
N ARG A 154 -3.45 15.74 -3.20
CA ARG A 154 -2.41 16.75 -3.44
C ARG A 154 -1.67 16.57 -4.78
N TYR A 155 -1.49 15.33 -5.21
CA TYR A 155 -0.87 15.00 -6.50
C TYR A 155 -1.88 14.73 -7.62
N ASN A 156 -3.17 14.99 -7.38
CA ASN A 156 -4.26 14.77 -8.34
C ASN A 156 -4.29 13.32 -8.86
N LEU A 157 -4.10 12.36 -7.95
CA LEU A 157 -4.13 10.93 -8.20
C LEU A 157 -5.48 10.31 -7.78
N PRO A 158 -5.94 9.21 -8.41
CA PRO A 158 -7.15 8.52 -8.01
C PRO A 158 -7.07 8.01 -6.56
N LEU A 159 -8.08 8.32 -5.75
CA LEU A 159 -8.12 7.96 -4.33
C LEU A 159 -8.22 6.45 -4.12
N GLU A 160 -8.72 5.72 -5.10
CA GLU A 160 -8.85 4.26 -5.07
C GLU A 160 -7.48 3.55 -5.05
N LEU A 161 -6.39 4.24 -5.38
CA LEU A 161 -5.03 3.68 -5.23
C LEU A 161 -4.71 3.30 -3.79
N LYS A 162 -5.36 3.91 -2.79
CA LYS A 162 -5.21 3.56 -1.37
C LYS A 162 -5.45 2.07 -1.09
N TYR A 163 -6.30 1.41 -1.89
CA TYR A 163 -6.61 -0.01 -1.73
C TYR A 163 -5.47 -0.94 -2.16
N LEU A 164 -4.45 -0.45 -2.89
CA LEU A 164 -3.26 -1.24 -3.21
C LEU A 164 -2.47 -1.60 -1.94
N ALA A 165 -2.39 -0.69 -0.97
CA ALA A 165 -1.71 -0.97 0.30
C ALA A 165 -2.37 -2.11 1.09
N ILE A 166 -3.68 -2.35 0.90
CA ILE A 166 -4.37 -3.54 1.45
C ILE A 166 -3.84 -4.82 0.81
N VAL A 167 -3.69 -4.83 -0.52
CA VAL A 167 -3.26 -6.03 -1.27
C VAL A 167 -1.80 -6.34 -1.01
N GLU A 168 -0.94 -5.32 -0.94
CA GLU A 168 0.51 -5.49 -0.82
C GLU A 168 0.98 -5.88 0.58
N SER A 169 0.46 -5.22 1.62
CA SER A 169 0.95 -5.40 3.00
C SER A 169 -0.15 -5.67 4.02
N ALA A 170 -1.43 -5.63 3.62
CA ALA A 170 -2.56 -5.58 4.55
C ALA A 170 -2.44 -4.42 5.54
N LEU A 171 -1.95 -3.27 5.07
CA LEU A 171 -1.65 -2.07 5.87
C LEU A 171 -0.63 -2.31 7.00
N ASN A 172 0.32 -3.22 6.80
CA ASN A 172 1.40 -3.46 7.76
C ASN A 172 2.64 -2.62 7.42
N PRO A 173 3.01 -1.63 8.25
CA PRO A 173 4.18 -0.78 8.00
C PRO A 173 5.52 -1.53 8.15
N MET A 174 5.53 -2.68 8.83
CA MET A 174 6.73 -3.52 9.00
C MET A 174 6.83 -4.66 7.98
N ALA A 175 5.91 -4.73 7.00
CA ALA A 175 5.94 -5.78 5.99
C ALA A 175 7.26 -5.74 5.20
N ARG A 176 7.95 -6.87 5.13
CA ARG A 176 9.20 -7.04 4.36
C ARG A 176 9.14 -8.30 3.52
N SER A 177 9.25 -8.13 2.21
CA SER A 177 9.31 -9.24 1.28
C SER A 177 10.69 -9.90 1.24
N ARG A 178 10.74 -11.12 0.69
CA ARG A 178 12.00 -11.86 0.47
C ARG A 178 12.96 -11.15 -0.49
N VAL A 179 12.42 -10.34 -1.40
CA VAL A 179 13.19 -9.64 -2.45
C VAL A 179 13.54 -8.20 -2.06
N GLY A 180 13.20 -7.78 -0.83
CA GLY A 180 13.64 -6.49 -0.28
C GLY A 180 12.59 -5.38 -0.30
N ALA A 181 11.41 -5.59 -0.89
CA ALA A 181 10.31 -4.63 -0.80
C ALA A 181 9.86 -4.44 0.67
N THR A 182 9.63 -3.20 1.09
CA THR A 182 9.28 -2.85 2.48
C THR A 182 8.10 -1.90 2.61
N GLY A 183 7.45 -1.93 3.78
CA GLY A 183 6.44 -0.97 4.18
C GLY A 183 5.02 -1.25 3.66
N LEU A 184 4.14 -0.27 3.89
CA LEU A 184 2.71 -0.31 3.55
C LEU A 184 2.45 -0.60 2.07
N TRP A 185 3.31 -0.07 1.19
CA TRP A 185 3.18 -0.17 -0.26
C TRP A 185 4.12 -1.19 -0.90
N GLN A 186 4.98 -1.87 -0.12
CA GLN A 186 6.02 -2.76 -0.64
C GLN A 186 6.87 -2.09 -1.73
N PHE A 187 7.42 -0.90 -1.44
CA PHE A 187 8.38 -0.26 -2.32
C PHE A 187 9.77 -0.90 -2.20
N MET A 188 10.51 -0.90 -3.31
CA MET A 188 11.88 -1.40 -3.41
C MET A 188 12.92 -0.30 -3.18
#